data_AF-A0A3E0PH19-F1
#
_entry.id   AF-A0A3E0PH19-F1
#
_cell.length_a   1.000
_cell.length_b   1.000
_cell.length_c   1.000
_cell.angle_alpha   90.00
_cell.angle_beta   90.00
_cell.angle_gamma   90.00
#
_symmetry.space_group_name_H-M   'P 1'
#
loop_
_entity.id
_entity.type
_entity.pdbx_description
1 polymer ?
#
loop_
_entity_poly.entity_id
_entity_poly.type
_entity_poly.pdbx_seq_one_letter_code
_entity_poly.pdbx_strand_id
1 'polypeptide(L)'
;MYCSECGTQSASGLKYCKSCGARISRGSSDIRESVAKTFSMAAIFVGVFGLIGFAIIVKELIESGANFGFVLALALIYLSALVAMTYILVNKVLGLIGIEEAPKVHDKAPPVLSPKITSQLEEHREPASVVEETTRDLGKVPIERNR
;
A
#
# COMPACT_ATOMS: atom_id res chain seq x y z
N MET A 1 -9.43 14.95 -10.54
CA MET A 1 -8.10 15.22 -9.93
C MET A 1 -7.08 15.26 -11.06
N TYR A 2 -6.04 16.07 -11.00
CA TYR A 2 -5.01 16.12 -12.05
C TYR A 2 -3.78 15.34 -11.60
N CYS A 3 -3.13 14.64 -12.51
CA CYS A 3 -1.87 13.95 -12.20
C CYS A 3 -0.74 14.97 -12.02
N SER A 4 0.04 14.85 -10.94
CA SER A 4 1.18 15.73 -10.64
C SER A 4 2.30 15.64 -11.68
N GLU A 5 2.46 14.49 -12.34
CA GLU A 5 3.54 14.25 -13.29
C GLU A 5 3.23 14.76 -14.70
N CYS A 6 1.99 14.66 -15.15
CA CYS A 6 1.63 14.91 -16.55
C CYS A 6 0.43 15.84 -16.75
N GLY A 7 -0.18 16.35 -15.67
CA GLY A 7 -1.28 17.31 -15.72
C GLY A 7 -2.58 16.77 -16.33
N THR A 8 -2.67 15.50 -16.69
CA THR A 8 -3.91 14.93 -17.27
C THR A 8 -4.94 14.65 -16.19
N GLN A 9 -6.21 14.82 -16.56
CA GLN A 9 -7.34 14.59 -15.68
C GLN A 9 -7.45 13.09 -15.38
N SER A 10 -7.25 12.73 -14.11
CA SER A 10 -7.45 11.40 -13.58
C SER A 10 -8.83 11.28 -12.94
N ALA A 11 -9.51 10.17 -13.25
CA ALA A 11 -10.71 9.76 -12.54
C ALA A 11 -10.38 9.34 -11.10
N SER A 12 -11.25 9.70 -10.17
CA SER A 12 -11.15 9.33 -8.77
C SER A 12 -11.17 7.81 -8.62
N GLY A 13 -10.15 7.25 -7.96
CA GLY A 13 -10.11 5.85 -7.58
C GLY A 13 -9.17 4.93 -8.38
N LEU A 14 -8.38 5.49 -9.30
CA LEU A 14 -7.32 4.76 -9.99
C LEU A 14 -6.03 4.78 -9.15
N LYS A 15 -5.32 3.65 -9.06
CA LYS A 15 -4.00 3.58 -8.40
C LYS A 15 -2.88 4.22 -9.25
N TYR A 16 -3.09 4.30 -10.55
CA TYR A 16 -2.12 4.77 -11.54
C TYR A 16 -2.82 5.67 -12.56
N CYS A 17 -2.10 6.66 -13.08
CA CYS A 17 -2.56 7.53 -14.13
C CYS A 17 -2.65 6.77 -15.45
N LYS A 18 -3.78 6.92 -16.16
CA LYS A 18 -3.99 6.26 -17.46
C LYS A 18 -3.08 6.79 -18.57
N SER A 19 -2.60 8.03 -18.45
CA SER A 19 -1.78 8.67 -19.49
C SER A 19 -0.29 8.45 -19.30
N CYS A 20 0.24 8.59 -18.09
CA CYS A 20 1.69 8.49 -17.84
C CYS A 20 2.10 7.27 -16.99
N GLY A 21 1.14 6.49 -16.47
CA GLY A 21 1.43 5.37 -15.58
C GLY A 21 1.89 5.76 -14.17
N ALA A 22 2.02 7.05 -13.86
CA ALA A 22 2.44 7.50 -12.53
C ALA A 22 1.45 7.07 -11.45
N ARG A 23 1.96 6.65 -10.30
CA ARG A 23 1.13 6.24 -9.16
C ARG A 23 0.41 7.46 -8.60
N ILE A 24 -0.91 7.39 -8.54
CA ILE A 24 -1.73 8.45 -7.95
C ILE A 24 -1.88 8.09 -6.49
N SER A 25 -1.17 8.81 -5.61
CA SER A 25 -1.32 8.60 -4.17
C SER A 25 -2.74 9.02 -3.79
N ARG A 26 -3.59 8.04 -3.45
CA ARG A 26 -4.83 8.34 -2.73
C ARG A 26 -4.39 8.89 -1.38
N GLY A 27 -4.73 10.14 -1.11
CA GLY A 27 -4.33 10.85 0.10
C GLY A 27 -4.53 9.94 1.31
N SER A 28 -3.45 9.75 2.07
CA SER A 28 -3.45 9.06 3.36
C SER A 28 -4.45 9.66 4.35
N SER A 29 -5.02 10.84 4.06
CA SER A 29 -6.13 11.48 4.75
C SER A 29 -7.39 10.62 4.88
N ASP A 30 -7.84 9.95 3.81
CA ASP A 30 -9.14 9.24 3.83
C ASP A 30 -9.07 7.97 4.70
N ILE A 31 -7.93 7.29 4.65
CA ILE A 31 -7.66 6.13 5.51
C ILE A 31 -7.44 6.58 6.96
N ARG A 32 -6.70 7.68 7.17
CA ARG A 32 -6.44 8.23 8.50
C ARG A 32 -7.72 8.70 9.19
N GLU A 33 -8.66 9.30 8.47
CA GLU A 33 -9.96 9.70 9.03
C GLU A 33 -10.78 8.48 9.48
N SER A 34 -10.81 7.42 8.67
CA SER A 34 -11.54 6.19 8.97
C SER A 34 -10.94 5.45 10.17
N VAL A 35 -9.60 5.39 10.24
CA VAL A 35 -8.86 4.79 11.34
C VAL A 35 -9.03 5.62 12.62
N ALA A 36 -8.86 6.94 12.55
CA ALA A 36 -9.04 7.82 13.70
C ALA A 36 -10.45 7.74 14.30
N LYS A 37 -11.50 7.69 13.47
CA LYS A 37 -12.89 7.51 13.94
C LYS A 37 -13.09 6.19 14.68
N THR A 38 -12.55 5.10 14.13
CA THR A 38 -12.68 3.76 14.73
C THR A 38 -11.92 3.66 16.06
N PHE A 39 -10.68 4.18 16.11
CA PHE A 39 -9.89 4.22 17.34
C PHE A 39 -10.49 5.17 18.38
N SER A 40 -11.03 6.32 17.96
CA SER A 40 -11.69 7.27 18.86
C SER A 40 -12.91 6.64 19.54
N MET A 41 -13.76 5.96 18.78
CA MET A 41 -14.91 5.26 19.37
C MET A 41 -14.45 4.17 20.34
N ALA A 42 -13.51 3.32 19.92
CA ALA A 42 -12.98 2.26 20.78
C ALA A 42 -12.36 2.82 22.09
N ALA A 43 -11.61 3.93 22.01
CA ALA A 43 -11.01 4.58 23.18
C ALA A 43 -12.07 5.12 24.14
N ILE A 44 -13.17 5.69 23.63
CA ILE A 44 -14.29 6.15 24.45
C ILE A 44 -14.94 4.97 25.17
N PHE A 45 -15.21 3.87 24.47
CA PHE A 45 -15.80 2.68 25.09
C PHE A 45 -14.87 2.12 26.18
N VAL A 46 -13.59 1.90 25.88
CA VAL A 46 -12.63 1.37 26.86
C VAL A 46 -12.45 2.32 28.05
N GLY A 47 -12.39 3.63 27.80
CA GLY A 47 -12.23 4.64 28.84
C GLY A 47 -13.45 4.71 29.77
N VAL A 48 -14.66 4.79 29.21
CA VAL A 48 -15.90 4.92 30.00
C VAL A 48 -16.21 3.63 30.75
N PHE A 49 -16.24 2.48 30.05
CA PHE A 49 -16.52 1.21 30.71
C PHE A 49 -15.41 0.81 31.69
N GLY A 50 -14.15 1.11 31.36
CA GLY A 50 -13.01 0.89 32.23
C GLY A 50 -13.09 1.73 33.51
N LEU A 51 -13.43 3.01 33.42
CA LEU A 51 -13.59 3.87 34.59
C LEU A 51 -14.78 3.47 35.46
N ILE A 52 -15.91 3.13 34.86
CA ILE A 52 -17.10 2.67 35.59
C ILE A 52 -16.78 1.38 36.35
N GLY A 53 -16.18 0.39 35.66
CA GLY A 53 -15.76 -0.87 36.29
C GLY A 53 -14.76 -0.65 37.42
N PHE A 54 -13.78 0.23 37.20
CA PHE A 54 -12.79 0.58 38.22
C PHE A 54 -13.44 1.24 39.44
N ALA A 55 -14.39 2.17 39.25
CA ALA A 55 -15.09 2.82 40.34
C ALA A 55 -15.93 1.83 41.19
N ILE A 56 -16.57 0.85 40.55
CA ILE A 56 -17.32 -0.21 41.25
C ILE A 56 -16.36 -1.06 42.10
N ILE A 57 -15.23 -1.48 41.53
CA ILE A 57 -14.21 -2.27 42.25
C ILE A 57 -13.67 -1.47 43.44
N VAL A 58 -13.32 -0.20 43.25
CA VAL A 58 -12.81 0.65 44.33
C VAL A 58 -13.85 0.81 45.44
N LYS A 59 -15.13 1.00 45.10
CA LYS A 59 -16.20 1.10 46.10
C LYS A 59 -16.29 -0.18 46.93
N GLU A 60 -16.32 -1.34 46.29
CA GLU A 60 -16.38 -2.64 46.97
C GLU A 60 -15.17 -2.86 47.88
N LEU A 61 -13.97 -2.47 47.44
CA LEU A 61 -12.73 -2.60 48.22
C LEU A 61 -12.72 -1.71 49.45
N ILE A 62 -13.32 -0.52 49.39
CA ILE A 62 -13.43 0.39 50.54
C ILE A 62 -14.42 -0.20 51.55
N GLU A 63 -15.56 -0.73 51.09
CA GLU A 63 -16.56 -1.36 51.95
C GLU A 63 -16.04 -2.66 52.59
N SER A 64 -15.16 -3.40 51.90
CA SER A 64 -14.52 -4.60 52.45
C SER A 64 -13.43 -4.31 53.49
N GLY A 65 -13.11 -3.04 53.77
CA GLY A 65 -12.03 -2.66 54.69
C GLY A 65 -10.63 -2.95 54.15
N ALA A 66 -10.44 -2.94 52.83
CA ALA A 66 -9.12 -3.17 52.24
C ALA A 66 -8.12 -2.09 52.67
N ASN A 67 -6.85 -2.48 52.80
CA ASN A 67 -5.77 -1.56 53.11
C ASN A 67 -5.71 -0.42 52.08
N PHE A 68 -5.72 0.83 52.54
CA PHE A 68 -5.63 2.01 51.66
C PHE A 68 -4.44 1.94 50.69
N GLY A 69 -3.31 1.38 51.14
CA GLY A 69 -2.14 1.17 50.29
C GLY A 69 -2.40 0.23 49.09
N PHE A 70 -3.24 -0.79 49.25
CA PHE A 70 -3.62 -1.68 48.15
C PHE A 70 -4.51 -0.99 47.13
N VAL A 71 -5.47 -0.18 47.59
CA VAL A 71 -6.35 0.62 46.71
C VAL A 71 -5.52 1.63 45.91
N LEU A 72 -4.57 2.31 46.56
CA LEU A 72 -3.66 3.25 45.92
C LEU A 72 -2.76 2.56 44.87
N ALA A 73 -2.22 1.38 45.19
CA ALA A 73 -1.40 0.60 44.26
C ALA A 73 -2.20 0.20 43.01
N LEU A 74 -3.44 -0.29 43.18
CA LEU A 74 -4.32 -0.62 42.05
C LEU A 74 -4.64 0.59 41.17
N ALA A 75 -4.89 1.76 41.78
CA ALA A 75 -5.13 3.00 41.03
C ALA A 75 -3.92 3.42 40.19
N LEU A 76 -2.71 3.32 40.75
CA LEU A 76 -1.48 3.63 40.03
C LEU A 76 -1.21 2.64 38.89
N ILE A 77 -1.46 1.35 39.11
CA ILE A 77 -1.35 0.33 38.05
C ILE A 77 -2.34 0.63 36.93
N TYR A 78 -3.59 0.96 37.24
CA TYR A 78 -4.61 1.29 36.26
C TYR A 78 -4.23 2.54 35.43
N LEU A 79 -3.81 3.63 36.09
CA LEU A 79 -3.36 4.84 35.41
C LEU A 79 -2.14 4.59 34.53
N SER A 80 -1.14 3.85 35.03
CA SER A 80 0.05 3.54 34.24
C SER A 80 -0.28 2.67 33.01
N ALA A 81 -1.22 1.74 33.12
CA ALA A 81 -1.71 0.95 31.99
C ALA A 81 -2.40 1.83 30.93
N LEU A 82 -3.24 2.79 31.33
CA LEU A 82 -3.88 3.74 30.40
C LEU A 82 -2.85 4.63 29.69
N VAL A 83 -1.87 5.14 30.43
CA VAL A 83 -0.78 5.94 29.86
C VAL A 83 0.07 5.11 28.89
N ALA A 84 0.42 3.87 29.26
CA ALA A 84 1.16 2.97 28.39
C ALA A 84 0.39 2.64 27.11
N MET A 85 -0.91 2.34 27.22
CA MET A 85 -1.76 2.04 26.07
C MET A 85 -1.86 3.25 25.12
N THR A 86 -2.10 4.45 25.65
CA THR A 86 -2.17 5.67 24.84
C THR A 86 -0.83 6.01 24.20
N TYR A 87 0.29 5.86 24.92
CA TYR A 87 1.63 6.04 24.38
C TYR A 87 1.94 5.08 23.22
N ILE A 88 1.62 3.79 23.37
CA ILE A 88 1.82 2.79 22.31
C ILE A 88 0.98 3.14 21.08
N LEU A 89 -0.28 3.52 21.25
CA LEU A 89 -1.16 3.90 20.15
C LEU A 89 -0.61 5.11 19.39
N VAL A 90 -0.20 6.16 20.11
CA VAL A 90 0.40 7.35 19.52
C VAL A 90 1.68 7.00 18.76
N ASN A 91 2.56 6.20 19.35
CA ASN A 91 3.82 5.82 18.72
C ASN A 91 3.60 4.95 17.46
N LYS A 92 2.61 4.05 17.48
CA LYS A 92 2.25 3.24 16.31
C LYS A 92 1.61 4.08 15.20
N VAL A 93 0.76 5.04 15.55
CA VAL A 93 0.15 5.97 14.58
C VAL A 93 1.22 6.88 13.96
N LEU A 94 2.12 7.44 14.77
CA LEU A 94 3.27 8.23 14.29
C LEU A 94 4.19 7.40 13.39
N GLY A 95 4.47 6.16 13.78
CA GLY A 95 5.25 5.24 12.95
C GLY A 95 4.59 4.90 11.62
N LEU A 96 3.26 4.83 11.54
CA LEU A 96 2.54 4.64 10.28
C LEU A 96 2.54 5.89 9.40
N ILE A 97 2.56 7.08 10.00
CA ILE A 97 2.65 8.37 9.28
C ILE A 97 4.08 8.61 8.77
N GLY A 98 5.11 8.20 9.53
CA GLY A 98 6.52 8.36 9.17
C GLY A 98 7.04 7.43 8.06
N ILE A 99 6.23 6.47 7.58
CA ILE A 99 6.62 5.58 6.47
C ILE A 99 6.28 6.19 5.09
N GLU A 100 5.62 7.36 5.02
CA GLU A 100 5.46 8.11 3.75
C GLU A 100 6.67 8.98 3.38
N GLU A 101 7.65 9.17 4.28
CA GLU A 101 8.94 9.79 3.94
C GLU A 101 10.02 8.75 3.67
N ALA A 102 9.82 8.02 2.60
CA ALA A 102 10.80 7.97 1.52
C ALA A 102 10.11 7.19 0.40
N PRO A 103 9.77 7.81 -0.75
CA PRO A 103 9.93 7.03 -1.96
C PRO A 103 11.38 6.56 -1.89
N LYS A 104 11.58 5.25 -1.64
CA LYS A 104 12.74 4.60 -2.23
C LYS A 104 12.60 4.95 -3.69
N VAL A 105 13.31 6.00 -4.10
CA VAL A 105 13.80 6.15 -5.45
C VAL A 105 14.45 4.81 -5.65
N HIS A 106 13.69 3.89 -6.24
CA HIS A 106 14.30 2.84 -6.99
C HIS A 106 15.11 3.63 -8.00
N ASP A 107 16.39 3.80 -7.69
CA ASP A 107 17.46 3.79 -8.67
C ASP A 107 17.34 2.43 -9.37
N LYS A 108 16.27 2.25 -10.13
CA LYS A 108 16.42 1.73 -11.46
C LYS A 108 17.24 2.82 -12.14
N ALA A 109 18.57 2.70 -12.03
CA ALA A 109 19.33 2.83 -13.26
C ALA A 109 18.48 2.08 -14.31
N PRO A 110 18.04 2.75 -15.39
CA PRO A 110 17.27 2.06 -16.41
C PRO A 110 18.03 0.76 -16.70
N PRO A 111 17.34 -0.38 -16.91
CA PRO A 111 18.05 -1.51 -17.49
C PRO A 111 18.62 -0.98 -18.79
N VAL A 112 19.90 -0.61 -18.75
CA VAL A 112 20.72 -0.43 -19.92
C VAL A 112 20.69 -1.84 -20.46
N LEU A 113 19.74 -2.06 -21.37
CA LEU A 113 19.79 -3.19 -22.26
C LEU A 113 21.21 -3.13 -22.79
N SER A 114 22.06 -4.06 -22.35
CA SER A 114 23.40 -4.18 -22.90
C SER A 114 23.20 -4.13 -24.41
N PRO A 115 23.73 -3.11 -25.11
CA PRO A 115 23.56 -3.06 -26.55
C PRO A 115 24.07 -4.40 -27.05
N LYS A 116 23.16 -5.18 -27.65
CA LYS A 116 23.53 -6.46 -28.23
C LYS A 116 24.49 -6.10 -29.34
N ILE A 117 25.77 -6.26 -29.06
CA ILE A 117 26.86 -5.87 -29.95
C ILE A 117 26.58 -6.66 -31.25
N THR A 118 26.47 -5.94 -32.35
CA THR A 118 26.23 -6.52 -33.69
C THR A 118 27.40 -7.38 -34.19
N SER A 119 28.40 -7.62 -33.34
CA SER A 119 29.51 -8.54 -33.58
C SER A 119 29.15 -10.01 -33.34
N GLN A 120 27.93 -10.31 -32.91
CA GLN A 120 27.38 -11.67 -32.87
C GLN A 120 26.38 -11.88 -34.01
N LEU A 121 26.73 -11.41 -35.21
CA LEU A 121 26.18 -12.00 -36.41
C LEU A 121 26.82 -13.37 -36.52
N GLU A 122 26.04 -14.41 -36.23
CA GLU A 122 26.38 -15.80 -36.52
C GLU A 122 27.01 -15.83 -37.92
N GLU A 123 28.23 -16.34 -38.00
CA GLU A 123 28.95 -16.52 -39.25
C GLU A 123 28.02 -17.20 -40.25
N HIS A 124 27.87 -16.55 -41.40
CA HIS A 124 27.05 -16.99 -42.50
C HIS A 124 27.48 -18.39 -42.92
N ARG A 125 26.85 -19.42 -42.33
CA ARG A 125 26.84 -20.77 -42.91
C ARG A 125 26.03 -20.64 -44.18
N GLU A 126 26.73 -20.74 -45.30
CA GLU A 126 26.13 -20.86 -46.62
C GLU A 126 24.94 -21.82 -46.55
N PRO A 127 23.74 -21.42 -47.04
CA PRO A 127 22.67 -22.38 -47.19
C PRO A 127 23.13 -23.44 -48.18
N ALA A 128 23.08 -24.72 -47.76
CA ALA A 128 23.11 -25.81 -48.72
C ALA A 128 22.03 -25.50 -49.77
N SER A 129 22.47 -25.38 -51.02
CA SER A 129 21.66 -25.06 -52.18
C SER A 129 20.49 -26.06 -52.28
N VAL A 130 19.30 -25.65 -51.83
CA VAL A 130 18.05 -26.31 -52.19
C VAL A 130 17.54 -25.64 -53.45
N VAL A 131 18.23 -25.93 -54.53
CA VAL A 131 17.77 -25.82 -55.92
C VAL A 131 17.61 -27.31 -56.25
N GLU A 132 16.44 -27.94 -56.26
CA GLU A 132 15.21 -27.66 -56.98
C GLU A 132 14.14 -28.62 -56.45
N GLU A 133 13.01 -28.17 -55.86
CA GLU A 133 11.83 -29.08 -55.79
C GLU A 133 10.47 -28.46 -55.40
N THR A 134 10.20 -27.18 -55.67
CA THR A 134 8.82 -26.66 -55.53
C THR A 134 8.43 -25.68 -56.64
N THR A 135 8.70 -26.03 -57.89
CA THR A 135 7.91 -25.50 -59.01
C THR A 135 6.55 -26.20 -58.99
N ARG A 136 5.59 -25.66 -58.23
CA ARG A 136 4.19 -26.11 -58.29
C ARG A 136 3.24 -24.91 -58.33
N ASP A 137 2.97 -24.48 -59.56
CA ASP A 137 1.79 -23.78 -60.07
C ASP A 137 1.05 -22.82 -59.13
N LEU A 138 1.43 -21.53 -59.22
CA LEU A 138 0.54 -20.42 -58.90
C LEU A 138 -0.56 -20.33 -59.97
N GLY A 139 -1.59 -21.15 -59.80
CA GLY A 139 -2.83 -21.07 -60.56
C GLY A 139 -3.48 -19.68 -60.39
N LYS A 140 -3.78 -19.04 -61.52
CA LYS A 140 -4.55 -17.79 -61.64
C LYS A 140 -5.80 -17.82 -60.75
N VAL A 141 -5.91 -16.87 -59.84
CA VAL A 141 -7.17 -16.55 -59.17
C VAL A 141 -7.82 -15.40 -59.94
N PRO A 142 -8.97 -15.59 -60.62
CA PRO A 142 -9.69 -14.48 -61.24
C PRO A 142 -10.31 -13.60 -60.17
N ILE A 143 -9.96 -12.31 -60.16
CA ILE A 143 -10.60 -11.29 -59.33
C ILE A 143 -11.85 -10.82 -60.07
N GLU A 144 -13.01 -11.26 -59.60
CA GLU A 144 -14.31 -10.78 -60.07
C GLU A 144 -14.54 -9.37 -59.50
N ARG A 145 -14.40 -8.33 -60.35
CA ARG A 145 -14.71 -6.95 -59.99
C ARG A 145 -16.20 -6.74 -60.27
N ASN A 146 -17.03 -6.93 -59.24
CA ASN A 146 -18.46 -6.64 -59.30
C ASN A 146 -18.69 -5.14 -59.52
N ARG A 147 -19.57 -4.79 -60.46
CA ARG A 147 -19.91 -3.43 -60.87
C ARG A 147 -21.28 -3.05 -60.32
#